data_AF-A0A933NTB0-F1
#
_entry.id   AF-A0A933NTB0-F1
#
_cell.length_a   1.000
_cell.length_b   1.000
_cell.length_c   1.000
_cell.angle_alpha   90.00
_cell.angle_beta   90.00
_cell.angle_gamma   90.00
#
_symmetry.space_group_name_H-M   'P 1'
#
loop_
_entity.id
_entity.type
_entity.pdbx_description
1 polymer ?
#
loop_
_entity_poly.entity_id
_entity_poly.type
_entity_poly.pdbx_seq_one_letter_code
_entity_poly.pdbx_strand_id
1 'polypeptide(L)'
;MLTRRIVLITTLILGGTACSAAGSSDDSAGTADATVTIGGLPPTLPTLGPGQGFTTIPRTTVPLLPEQLIGALVTGNRVIMIGDSVMAGTAKRYGGEMCAALVPLGWAVEVDAETARFIDFGSVVLNKRLGAGWDVAVVLLGNNYGGDPVVYRQYLERLLERLAPRPTVLLTVSEFEAEQLEVNAVIFEMATLHDNVVVVDWAAVTGAQPGLLRDDGLHLTDTGRAALAQNVAGVLGNAPTPPGKCLGTDFYDDSAGSVDGTTTTVSGDTSTPSTTNPGTTGPATTTTAPPATTTTTTTPAATTSTTSTTGGG
;
A
#
# COMPACT_ATOMS: atom_id res chain seq x y z
N MET A 1 20.54 27.92 44.10
CA MET A 1 19.90 28.86 45.05
C MET A 1 18.44 28.93 44.64
N LEU A 2 17.41 28.45 45.35
CA LEU A 2 17.04 28.43 46.78
C LEU A 2 15.88 29.42 47.12
N THR A 3 14.68 29.09 46.60
CA THR A 3 13.36 29.26 47.26
C THR A 3 12.71 30.65 47.47
N ARG A 4 11.39 30.58 47.77
CA ARG A 4 10.48 31.60 48.37
C ARG A 4 9.95 32.67 47.39
N ARG A 5 8.68 33.14 47.47
CA ARG A 5 7.57 32.98 48.47
C ARG A 5 6.29 32.60 47.70
N ILE A 6 5.43 31.65 48.12
CA ILE A 6 4.48 31.65 49.26
C ILE A 6 3.56 32.89 49.31
N VAL A 7 2.26 32.66 49.07
CA VAL A 7 1.11 33.47 49.53
C VAL A 7 0.01 32.49 49.97
N LEU A 8 -0.67 32.78 51.09
CA LEU A 8 -1.81 32.00 51.62
C LEU A 8 -3.15 32.57 51.14
N ILE A 9 -4.18 31.72 50.99
CA ILE A 9 -5.60 32.10 51.15
C ILE A 9 -6.31 31.00 51.97
N THR A 10 -7.18 31.42 52.89
CA THR A 10 -7.70 30.63 54.04
C THR A 10 -9.00 31.27 54.58
N THR A 11 -10.02 30.58 55.12
CA THR A 11 -10.35 29.13 55.25
C THR A 11 -11.82 28.98 55.65
N LEU A 12 -12.53 27.96 55.14
CA LEU A 12 -13.84 27.48 55.64
C LEU A 12 -13.88 25.95 55.39
N ILE A 13 -13.95 25.04 56.36
CA ILE A 13 -14.80 24.90 57.56
C ILE A 13 -16.27 24.64 57.22
N LEU A 14 -16.64 23.36 57.20
CA LEU A 14 -17.67 22.82 58.09
C LEU A 14 -17.43 21.32 58.30
N GLY A 15 -17.50 20.84 59.54
CA GLY A 15 -17.35 19.43 59.89
C GLY A 15 -18.62 18.88 60.53
N GLY A 16 -19.02 17.67 60.17
CA GLY A 16 -20.17 16.97 60.73
C GLY A 16 -19.79 15.54 61.11
N THR A 17 -19.94 15.19 62.39
CA THR A 17 -19.61 13.87 62.95
C THR A 17 -20.88 13.07 63.25
N ALA A 18 -20.93 11.80 62.86
CA ALA A 18 -21.78 10.77 63.49
C ALA A 18 -21.25 9.34 63.19
N CYS A 19 -21.64 8.39 64.03
CA CYS A 19 -21.03 7.05 64.15
C CYS A 19 -21.44 6.01 63.09
N SER A 20 -20.68 4.90 63.11
CA SER A 20 -20.83 3.70 62.29
C SER A 20 -22.05 2.83 62.63
N ALA A 21 -22.48 2.02 61.64
CA ALA A 21 -22.89 0.64 61.86
C ALA A 21 -22.50 -0.20 60.63
N ALA A 22 -22.20 -1.48 60.80
CA ALA A 22 -21.97 -2.42 59.71
C ALA A 22 -23.14 -3.41 59.61
N GLY A 23 -23.52 -3.77 58.38
CA GLY A 23 -24.57 -4.74 58.08
C GLY A 23 -24.38 -5.28 56.66
N SER A 24 -24.67 -6.55 56.46
CA SER A 24 -24.43 -7.29 55.20
C SER A 24 -25.75 -7.57 54.45
N SER A 25 -25.61 -8.27 53.32
CA SER A 25 -26.66 -8.95 52.54
C SER A 25 -27.40 -8.15 51.46
N ASP A 26 -26.97 -8.43 50.23
CA ASP A 26 -27.75 -8.92 49.08
C ASP A 26 -28.82 -8.05 48.37
N ASP A 27 -28.63 -8.06 47.04
CA ASP A 27 -29.61 -8.12 45.95
C ASP A 27 -30.37 -6.89 45.38
N SER A 28 -30.02 -6.64 44.10
CA SER A 28 -30.92 -6.38 42.97
C SER A 28 -31.53 -4.98 42.65
N ALA A 29 -31.38 -4.62 41.36
CA ALA A 29 -32.20 -3.72 40.52
C ALA A 29 -32.26 -2.21 40.86
N GLY A 30 -31.32 -1.43 40.29
CA GLY A 30 -31.19 0.02 40.46
C GLY A 30 -32.05 0.93 39.57
N THR A 31 -31.67 2.23 39.51
CA THR A 31 -31.74 3.13 38.32
C THR A 31 -31.18 4.52 38.63
N ALA A 32 -30.37 5.07 37.71
CA ALA A 32 -29.84 6.45 37.66
C ALA A 32 -28.94 6.92 38.85
N ASP A 33 -28.07 7.94 38.73
CA ASP A 33 -27.81 8.87 37.62
C ASP A 33 -26.31 9.22 37.48
N ALA A 34 -25.94 9.76 36.31
CA ALA A 34 -24.78 10.58 35.96
C ALA A 34 -23.44 10.42 36.71
N THR A 35 -22.42 9.95 35.98
CA THR A 35 -21.05 10.46 36.11
C THR A 35 -20.43 10.58 34.72
N VAL A 36 -19.95 11.77 34.36
CA VAL A 36 -19.38 12.06 33.04
C VAL A 36 -17.90 11.65 33.03
N THR A 37 -17.57 10.60 32.28
CA THR A 37 -16.18 10.19 32.01
C THR A 37 -15.74 10.75 30.66
N ILE A 38 -14.58 11.42 30.63
CA ILE A 38 -13.98 11.97 29.41
C ILE A 38 -13.11 10.89 28.74
N GLY A 39 -13.21 10.76 27.41
CA GLY A 39 -12.33 9.91 26.60
C GLY A 39 -12.99 8.63 26.10
N GLY A 40 -13.94 8.75 25.18
CA GLY A 40 -14.53 7.60 24.48
C GLY A 40 -13.60 7.04 23.41
N LEU A 41 -12.82 6.01 23.75
CA LEU A 41 -12.31 5.06 22.76
C LEU A 41 -13.46 4.13 22.33
N PRO A 42 -13.57 3.75 21.04
CA PRO A 42 -14.43 2.64 20.65
C PRO A 42 -13.96 1.35 21.34
N PRO A 43 -14.87 0.38 21.59
CA PRO A 43 -14.52 -0.83 22.31
C PRO A 43 -13.46 -1.65 21.55
N THR A 44 -12.65 -2.36 22.33
CA THR A 44 -11.58 -3.25 21.86
C THR A 44 -12.02 -4.19 20.74
N LEU A 45 -11.21 -4.30 19.68
CA LEU A 45 -11.26 -5.47 18.78
C LEU A 45 -11.19 -6.76 19.62
N PRO A 46 -11.95 -7.81 19.25
CA PRO A 46 -12.01 -9.03 20.05
C PRO A 46 -10.66 -9.74 20.05
N THR A 47 -9.98 -9.78 21.21
CA THR A 47 -8.77 -10.60 21.39
C THR A 47 -9.14 -12.08 21.26
N LEU A 48 -8.74 -12.70 20.16
CA LEU A 48 -9.07 -14.09 19.85
C LEU A 48 -8.42 -15.05 20.86
N GLY A 49 -9.24 -15.78 21.61
CA GLY A 49 -8.78 -16.86 22.48
C GLY A 49 -8.45 -18.13 21.68
N PRO A 50 -7.39 -18.87 22.05
CA PRO A 50 -6.99 -20.08 21.31
C PRO A 50 -8.10 -21.13 21.32
N GLY A 51 -8.55 -21.53 20.13
CA GLY A 51 -9.60 -22.54 19.93
C GLY A 51 -10.97 -22.00 19.53
N GLN A 52 -11.17 -20.68 19.45
CA GLN A 52 -12.33 -20.14 18.72
C GLN A 52 -12.08 -20.27 17.22
N GLY A 53 -12.82 -21.15 16.54
CA GLY A 53 -12.80 -21.24 15.09
C GLY A 53 -13.27 -19.94 14.45
N PHE A 54 -12.70 -19.57 13.30
CA PHE A 54 -13.03 -18.34 12.59
C PHE A 54 -14.55 -18.20 12.44
N THR A 55 -15.11 -17.17 13.09
CA THR A 55 -16.48 -16.75 12.83
C THR A 55 -16.58 -16.43 11.34
N THR A 56 -17.62 -16.94 10.67
CA THR A 56 -17.79 -16.79 9.22
C THR A 56 -17.82 -15.30 8.85
N ILE A 57 -16.68 -14.78 8.38
CA ILE A 57 -16.58 -13.45 7.79
C ILE A 57 -17.63 -13.39 6.67
N PRO A 58 -18.51 -12.37 6.62
CA PRO A 58 -19.61 -12.31 5.65
C PRO A 58 -19.10 -11.96 4.25
N ARG A 59 -18.41 -12.91 3.62
CA ARG A 59 -17.93 -12.85 2.23
C ARG A 59 -19.13 -12.73 1.29
N THR A 60 -19.40 -11.49 0.87
CA THR A 60 -20.66 -11.15 0.18
C THR A 60 -20.38 -10.69 -1.26
N THR A 61 -20.18 -11.66 -2.15
CA THR A 61 -20.14 -11.45 -3.61
C THR A 61 -21.47 -11.85 -4.25
N VAL A 62 -22.52 -11.07 -3.97
CA VAL A 62 -23.77 -11.18 -4.74
C VAL A 62 -23.48 -10.77 -6.19
N PRO A 63 -23.84 -11.58 -7.21
CA PRO A 63 -23.69 -11.18 -8.60
C PRO A 63 -24.47 -9.89 -8.87
N LEU A 64 -23.77 -8.85 -9.30
CA LEU A 64 -24.36 -7.53 -9.54
C LEU A 64 -25.35 -7.60 -10.71
N LEU A 65 -26.52 -6.99 -10.53
CA LEU A 65 -27.46 -6.71 -11.62
C LEU A 65 -26.86 -5.65 -12.57
N PRO A 66 -27.27 -5.58 -13.85
CA PRO A 66 -26.69 -4.64 -14.82
C PRO A 66 -26.70 -3.17 -14.38
N GLU A 67 -27.73 -2.75 -13.64
CA GLU A 67 -27.89 -1.42 -13.05
C GLU A 67 -27.03 -1.17 -11.80
N GLN A 68 -26.39 -2.20 -11.25
CA GLN A 68 -25.46 -2.14 -10.11
C GLN A 68 -23.99 -2.19 -10.53
N LEU A 69 -23.70 -2.48 -11.81
CA LEU A 69 -22.34 -2.44 -12.36
C LEU A 69 -21.80 -1.01 -12.32
N ILE A 70 -20.51 -0.84 -12.02
CA ILE A 70 -19.93 0.49 -11.76
C ILE A 70 -20.13 1.45 -12.96
N GLY A 71 -20.07 0.95 -14.19
CA GLY A 71 -20.32 1.72 -15.42
C GLY A 71 -21.74 2.30 -15.56
N ALA A 72 -22.73 1.75 -14.85
CA ALA A 72 -24.07 2.31 -14.76
C ALA A 72 -24.20 3.42 -13.68
N LEU A 73 -23.22 3.52 -12.77
CA LEU A 73 -23.21 4.43 -11.62
C LEU A 73 -22.37 5.70 -11.81
N VAL A 74 -21.64 5.80 -12.94
CA VAL A 74 -20.74 6.93 -13.26
C VAL A 74 -21.08 7.59 -14.60
N THR A 75 -20.53 8.78 -14.85
CA THR A 75 -20.74 9.53 -16.11
C THR A 75 -19.54 9.50 -17.05
N GLY A 76 -18.31 9.50 -16.53
CA GLY A 76 -17.08 9.34 -17.31
C GLY A 76 -16.57 7.91 -17.33
N ASN A 77 -15.42 7.69 -17.96
CA ASN A 77 -14.85 6.37 -18.21
C ASN A 77 -13.46 6.16 -17.58
N ARG A 78 -13.02 6.99 -16.63
CA ARG A 78 -11.63 6.98 -16.16
C ARG A 78 -11.45 6.18 -14.88
N VAL A 79 -10.64 5.12 -14.97
CA VAL A 79 -10.33 4.23 -13.84
C VAL A 79 -8.88 4.45 -13.40
N ILE A 80 -8.69 4.79 -12.12
CA ILE A 80 -7.39 4.66 -11.46
C ILE A 80 -7.35 3.31 -10.73
N MET A 81 -6.26 2.55 -10.91
CA MET A 81 -6.04 1.29 -10.22
C MET A 81 -4.79 1.40 -9.36
N ILE A 82 -4.93 1.08 -8.08
CA ILE A 82 -3.92 1.32 -7.05
C ILE A 82 -3.57 -0.03 -6.43
N GLY A 83 -2.30 -0.44 -6.47
CA GLY A 83 -1.97 -1.76 -5.93
C GLY A 83 -0.51 -2.11 -5.72
N ASP A 84 -0.32 -3.32 -5.20
CA ASP A 84 0.96 -3.95 -4.94
C ASP A 84 1.40 -4.88 -6.09
N SER A 85 2.34 -5.81 -5.84
CA SER A 85 2.92 -6.69 -6.86
C SER A 85 1.88 -7.51 -7.64
N VAL A 86 0.76 -7.87 -7.01
CA VAL A 86 -0.30 -8.67 -7.66
C VAL A 86 -1.02 -7.86 -8.73
N MET A 87 -1.34 -6.59 -8.45
CA MET A 87 -1.94 -5.68 -9.43
C MET A 87 -0.91 -5.20 -10.45
N ALA A 88 0.32 -4.91 -10.01
CA ALA A 88 1.45 -4.55 -10.87
C ALA A 88 1.65 -5.57 -11.99
N GLY A 89 1.52 -6.87 -11.68
CA GLY A 89 1.63 -7.95 -12.65
C GLY A 89 0.64 -7.88 -13.83
N THR A 90 -0.48 -7.15 -13.71
CA THR A 90 -1.46 -6.96 -14.80
C THR A 90 -1.22 -5.69 -15.65
N ALA A 91 -0.19 -4.91 -15.31
CA ALA A 91 0.14 -3.67 -15.99
C ALA A 91 0.85 -3.91 -17.34
N LYS A 92 0.81 -2.90 -18.22
CA LYS A 92 1.41 -2.91 -19.58
C LYS A 92 2.85 -3.41 -19.67
N ARG A 93 3.63 -3.24 -18.58
CA ARG A 93 5.06 -3.55 -18.53
C ARG A 93 5.36 -5.04 -18.34
N TYR A 94 4.34 -5.85 -18.05
CA TYR A 94 4.44 -7.30 -17.94
C TYR A 94 3.56 -8.03 -18.97
N GLY A 95 2.27 -7.68 -19.04
CA GLY A 95 1.33 -8.26 -20.01
C GLY A 95 0.22 -7.30 -20.46
N GLY A 96 -0.28 -6.45 -19.55
CA GLY A 96 -1.32 -5.46 -19.86
C GLY A 96 -2.73 -6.05 -19.92
N GLU A 97 -2.96 -7.18 -19.25
CA GLU A 97 -4.22 -7.91 -19.16
C GLU A 97 -5.35 -7.00 -18.68
N MET A 98 -5.06 -6.09 -17.75
CA MET A 98 -6.01 -5.10 -17.25
C MET A 98 -6.42 -4.08 -18.32
N CYS A 99 -5.49 -3.68 -19.20
CA CYS A 99 -5.83 -2.91 -20.40
C CYS A 99 -6.69 -3.74 -21.36
N ALA A 100 -6.31 -5.00 -21.60
CA ALA A 100 -6.93 -5.87 -22.58
C ALA A 100 -8.37 -6.23 -22.24
N ALA A 101 -8.70 -6.39 -20.95
CA ALA A 101 -10.07 -6.64 -20.49
C ALA A 101 -10.96 -5.39 -20.57
N LEU A 102 -10.44 -4.21 -20.18
CA LEU A 102 -11.27 -3.03 -19.90
C LEU A 102 -11.33 -1.98 -21.02
N VAL A 103 -10.30 -1.87 -21.87
CA VAL A 103 -10.34 -0.95 -23.03
C VAL A 103 -11.45 -1.32 -24.04
N PRO A 104 -11.72 -2.60 -24.37
CA PRO A 104 -12.86 -2.98 -25.21
C PRO A 104 -14.22 -2.62 -24.60
N LEU A 105 -14.31 -2.61 -23.26
CA LEU A 105 -15.50 -2.20 -22.51
C LEU A 105 -15.64 -0.67 -22.39
N GLY A 106 -14.76 0.11 -23.02
CA GLY A 106 -14.86 1.56 -23.09
C GLY A 106 -14.08 2.33 -22.01
N TRP A 107 -13.37 1.66 -21.09
CA TRP A 107 -12.67 2.31 -19.98
C TRP A 107 -11.31 2.91 -20.37
N ALA A 108 -11.02 4.07 -19.81
CA ALA A 108 -9.72 4.73 -19.83
C ALA A 108 -8.96 4.41 -18.53
N VAL A 109 -8.14 3.36 -18.58
CA VAL A 109 -7.54 2.71 -17.39
C VAL A 109 -6.10 3.14 -17.16
N GLU A 110 -5.74 3.47 -15.93
CA GLU A 110 -4.37 3.67 -15.45
C GLU A 110 -4.07 2.70 -14.31
N VAL A 111 -2.90 2.06 -14.34
CA VAL A 111 -2.48 1.06 -13.34
C VAL A 111 -1.26 1.59 -12.59
N ASP A 112 -1.53 2.28 -11.48
CA ASP A 112 -0.58 2.82 -10.53
C ASP A 112 -0.25 1.77 -9.46
N ALA A 113 0.51 0.74 -9.86
CA ALA A 113 0.90 -0.38 -8.99
C ALA A 113 2.37 -0.75 -9.18
N GLU A 114 3.05 -1.13 -8.10
CA GLU A 114 4.50 -1.40 -7.99
C GLU A 114 4.78 -2.56 -7.03
N THR A 115 5.93 -3.23 -7.15
CA THR A 115 6.25 -4.37 -6.27
C THR A 115 6.58 -3.99 -4.81
N ALA A 116 6.31 -4.92 -3.89
CA ALA A 116 6.49 -4.78 -2.44
C ALA A 116 5.81 -3.57 -1.77
N ARG A 117 4.80 -2.96 -2.42
CA ARG A 117 4.05 -1.82 -1.84
C ARG A 117 3.05 -2.27 -0.76
N PHE A 118 3.00 -1.51 0.32
CA PHE A 118 2.06 -1.67 1.44
C PHE A 118 0.88 -0.69 1.26
N ILE A 119 -0.12 -0.76 2.16
CA ILE A 119 -1.36 0.03 2.08
C ILE A 119 -1.15 1.56 2.08
N ASP A 120 -0.03 2.05 2.62
CA ASP A 120 0.33 3.48 2.62
C ASP A 120 0.65 4.02 1.21
N PHE A 121 1.09 3.16 0.28
CA PHE A 121 1.35 3.49 -1.11
C PHE A 121 0.12 4.09 -1.82
N GLY A 122 -1.09 3.68 -1.43
CA GLY A 122 -2.32 4.29 -1.95
C GLY A 122 -2.40 5.80 -1.67
N SER A 123 -1.86 6.26 -0.54
CA SER A 123 -1.75 7.70 -0.27
C SER A 123 -0.67 8.37 -1.12
N VAL A 124 0.42 7.69 -1.49
CA VAL A 124 1.44 8.20 -2.42
C VAL A 124 0.85 8.38 -3.82
N VAL A 125 0.13 7.37 -4.31
CA VAL A 125 -0.59 7.41 -5.60
C VAL A 125 -1.62 8.54 -5.61
N LEU A 126 -2.50 8.63 -4.61
CA LEU A 126 -3.50 9.70 -4.56
C LEU A 126 -2.89 11.10 -4.39
N ASN A 127 -1.74 11.25 -3.72
CA ASN A 127 -1.05 12.54 -3.66
C ASN A 127 -0.60 13.06 -5.04
N LYS A 128 -0.32 12.15 -5.98
CA LYS A 128 0.16 12.47 -7.33
C LYS A 128 -0.96 12.50 -8.38
N ARG A 129 -1.93 11.57 -8.29
CA ARG A 129 -2.89 11.28 -9.38
C ARG A 129 -4.34 11.65 -9.08
N LEU A 130 -4.77 11.84 -7.81
CA LEU A 130 -6.20 12.06 -7.47
C LEU A 130 -6.81 13.26 -8.22
N GLY A 131 -6.04 14.34 -8.39
CA GLY A 131 -6.47 15.54 -9.10
C GLY A 131 -6.60 15.40 -10.62
N ALA A 132 -6.24 14.25 -11.20
CA ALA A 132 -6.28 14.05 -12.65
C ALA A 132 -7.70 13.81 -13.20
N GLY A 133 -8.73 13.69 -12.36
CA GLY A 133 -10.13 13.52 -12.77
C GLY A 133 -10.49 12.07 -13.09
N TRP A 134 -10.64 11.25 -12.05
CA TRP A 134 -11.04 9.84 -12.11
C TRP A 134 -12.51 9.66 -11.76
N ASP A 135 -13.19 8.76 -12.46
CA ASP A 135 -14.59 8.38 -12.26
C ASP A 135 -14.74 7.13 -11.38
N VAL A 136 -13.77 6.21 -11.43
CA VAL A 136 -13.75 4.95 -10.69
C VAL A 136 -12.37 4.73 -10.07
N ALA A 137 -12.31 4.14 -8.89
CA ALA A 137 -11.09 3.61 -8.30
C ALA A 137 -11.16 2.08 -8.13
N VAL A 138 -10.03 1.40 -8.29
CA VAL A 138 -9.88 -0.02 -8.00
C VAL A 138 -8.64 -0.19 -7.13
N VAL A 139 -8.72 -0.97 -6.03
CA VAL A 139 -7.63 -1.11 -5.06
C VAL A 139 -7.35 -2.57 -4.75
N LEU A 140 -6.09 -2.98 -4.92
CA LEU A 140 -5.54 -4.26 -4.44
C LEU A 140 -4.24 -3.96 -3.67
N LEU A 141 -4.40 -3.61 -2.39
CA LEU A 141 -3.31 -3.32 -1.47
C LEU A 141 -3.53 -4.12 -0.18
N GLY A 142 -2.59 -4.98 0.15
CA GLY A 142 -2.62 -5.75 1.40
C GLY A 142 -1.89 -7.07 1.36
N ASN A 143 -1.37 -7.50 0.19
CA ASN A 143 -0.54 -8.69 0.11
C ASN A 143 0.75 -8.48 0.93
N ASN A 144 1.27 -7.24 0.93
CA ASN A 144 2.22 -6.73 1.92
C ASN A 144 1.43 -6.09 3.08
N TYR A 145 1.13 -6.88 4.10
CA TYR A 145 0.22 -6.50 5.20
C TYR A 145 0.90 -5.72 6.32
N GLY A 146 2.01 -6.25 6.85
CA GLY A 146 2.72 -5.67 8.00
C GLY A 146 2.28 -6.16 9.39
N GLY A 147 1.30 -7.05 9.47
CA GLY A 147 0.94 -7.77 10.71
C GLY A 147 0.17 -6.95 11.76
N ASP A 148 -0.53 -5.88 11.36
CA ASP A 148 -1.36 -5.07 12.27
C ASP A 148 -2.69 -4.67 11.59
N PRO A 149 -3.84 -5.23 12.04
CA PRO A 149 -5.14 -4.93 11.44
C PRO A 149 -5.64 -3.52 11.77
N VAL A 150 -5.23 -2.94 12.91
CA VAL A 150 -5.61 -1.59 13.31
C VAL A 150 -4.93 -0.56 12.41
N VAL A 151 -3.63 -0.75 12.14
CA VAL A 151 -2.87 0.10 11.23
C VAL A 151 -3.37 -0.06 9.80
N TYR A 152 -3.57 -1.30 9.32
CA TYR A 152 -4.11 -1.55 7.98
C TYR A 152 -5.49 -0.89 7.78
N ARG A 153 -6.42 -1.08 8.73
CA ARG A 153 -7.74 -0.43 8.74
C ARG A 153 -7.63 1.10 8.68
N GLN A 154 -6.79 1.71 9.52
CA GLN A 154 -6.61 3.16 9.52
C GLN A 154 -6.07 3.68 8.18
N TYR A 155 -5.21 2.95 7.47
CA TYR A 155 -4.77 3.36 6.13
C TYR A 155 -5.83 3.15 5.05
N LEU A 156 -6.58 2.05 5.09
CA LEU A 156 -7.68 1.78 4.15
C LEU A 156 -8.82 2.79 4.31
N GLU A 157 -9.21 3.11 5.54
CA GLU A 157 -10.22 4.13 5.87
C GLU A 157 -9.83 5.50 5.30
N ARG A 158 -8.61 5.98 5.59
CA ARG A 158 -8.07 7.22 4.99
C ARG A 158 -7.89 7.18 3.47
N LEU A 159 -7.77 6.00 2.86
CA LEU A 159 -7.77 5.85 1.41
C LEU A 159 -9.17 6.03 0.84
N LEU A 160 -10.18 5.39 1.46
CA LEU A 160 -11.58 5.46 1.06
C LEU A 160 -12.18 6.86 1.27
N GLU A 161 -11.88 7.53 2.40
CA GLU A 161 -12.24 8.94 2.64
C GLU A 161 -11.78 9.87 1.51
N ARG A 162 -10.56 9.64 0.98
CA ARG A 162 -9.97 10.43 -0.12
C ARG A 162 -10.50 10.05 -1.50
N LEU A 163 -11.11 8.88 -1.63
CA LEU A 163 -11.77 8.44 -2.85
C LEU A 163 -13.23 8.89 -2.89
N ALA A 164 -13.93 8.91 -1.75
CA ALA A 164 -15.33 9.28 -1.63
C ALA A 164 -15.66 10.64 -2.28
N PRO A 165 -16.84 10.78 -2.93
CA PRO A 165 -17.91 9.80 -3.09
C PRO A 165 -17.71 8.83 -4.28
N ARG A 166 -16.51 8.73 -4.85
CA ARG A 166 -16.24 7.92 -6.06
C ARG A 166 -16.52 6.42 -5.82
N PRO A 167 -17.24 5.75 -6.73
CA PRO A 167 -17.33 4.29 -6.74
C PRO A 167 -15.95 3.64 -6.71
N THR A 168 -15.73 2.77 -5.73
CA THR A 168 -14.43 2.16 -5.44
C THR A 168 -14.58 0.65 -5.33
N VAL A 169 -13.83 -0.11 -6.14
CA VAL A 169 -13.76 -1.56 -6.04
C VAL A 169 -12.56 -1.95 -5.17
N LEU A 170 -12.81 -2.62 -4.05
CA LEU A 170 -11.77 -3.28 -3.27
C LEU A 170 -11.61 -4.73 -3.72
N LEU A 171 -10.38 -5.21 -3.80
CA LEU A 171 -10.07 -6.61 -4.00
C LEU A 171 -9.50 -7.19 -2.71
N THR A 172 -10.08 -8.30 -2.25
CA THR A 172 -9.47 -9.15 -1.21
C THR A 172 -8.12 -9.69 -1.69
N VAL A 173 -7.25 -10.07 -0.76
CA VAL A 173 -5.96 -10.72 -1.05
C VAL A 173 -6.08 -12.24 -0.99
N SER A 174 -5.24 -12.96 -1.74
CA SER A 174 -5.19 -14.44 -1.65
C SER A 174 -4.85 -14.88 -0.23
N GLU A 175 -5.49 -15.93 0.26
CA GLU A 175 -5.30 -16.44 1.63
C GLU A 175 -4.15 -17.47 1.66
N PHE A 176 -2.94 -17.02 1.30
CA PHE A 176 -1.72 -17.84 1.21
C PHE A 176 -1.05 -18.09 2.57
N GLU A 177 -1.21 -17.16 3.51
CA GLU A 177 -0.84 -17.31 4.92
C GLU A 177 -2.03 -16.90 5.81
N ALA A 178 -1.96 -17.21 7.12
CA ALA A 178 -3.06 -16.97 8.04
C ALA A 178 -3.38 -15.47 8.27
N GLU A 179 -2.40 -14.58 8.10
CA GLU A 179 -2.54 -13.14 8.33
C GLU A 179 -3.49 -12.46 7.32
N GLN A 180 -3.60 -13.01 6.10
CA GLN A 180 -4.46 -12.47 5.04
C GLN A 180 -5.95 -12.60 5.37
N LEU A 181 -6.32 -13.45 6.33
CA LEU A 181 -7.68 -13.49 6.90
C LEU A 181 -8.03 -12.19 7.63
N GLU A 182 -7.05 -11.54 8.27
CA GLU A 182 -7.24 -10.24 8.95
C GLU A 182 -7.35 -9.10 7.95
N VAL A 183 -6.51 -9.10 6.90
CA VAL A 183 -6.61 -8.19 5.74
C VAL A 183 -8.01 -8.25 5.13
N ASN A 184 -8.47 -9.46 4.81
CA ASN A 184 -9.78 -9.68 4.19
C ASN A 184 -10.93 -9.31 5.14
N ALA A 185 -10.83 -9.60 6.44
CA ALA A 185 -11.82 -9.17 7.43
C ALA A 185 -11.98 -7.64 7.43
N VAL A 186 -10.88 -6.88 7.41
CA VAL A 186 -10.92 -5.41 7.34
C VAL A 186 -11.45 -4.90 6.00
N ILE A 187 -11.13 -5.53 4.87
CA ILE A 187 -11.69 -5.17 3.56
C ILE A 187 -13.22 -5.33 3.55
N PHE A 188 -13.75 -6.44 4.09
CA PHE A 188 -15.20 -6.63 4.23
C PHE A 188 -15.82 -5.67 5.25
N GLU A 189 -15.16 -5.38 6.37
CA GLU A 189 -15.63 -4.37 7.34
C GLU A 189 -15.82 -3.01 6.66
N MET A 190 -14.76 -2.49 6.02
CA MET A 190 -14.82 -1.16 5.39
C MET A 190 -15.86 -1.09 4.27
N ALA A 191 -16.09 -2.18 3.53
CA ALA A 191 -17.16 -2.24 2.54
C ALA A 191 -18.57 -2.13 3.14
N THR A 192 -18.79 -2.60 4.38
CA THR A 192 -20.07 -2.38 5.10
C THR A 192 -20.23 -0.98 5.67
N LEU A 193 -19.17 -0.17 5.69
CA LEU A 193 -19.15 1.20 6.22
C LEU A 193 -19.20 2.29 5.15
N HIS A 194 -19.08 1.93 3.86
CA HIS A 194 -19.01 2.86 2.74
C HIS A 194 -19.91 2.43 1.58
N ASP A 195 -21.08 3.06 1.42
CA ASP A 195 -22.05 2.77 0.35
C ASP A 195 -21.49 2.90 -1.08
N ASN A 196 -20.36 3.61 -1.25
CA ASN A 196 -19.65 3.75 -2.53
C ASN A 196 -18.58 2.66 -2.79
N VAL A 197 -18.54 1.60 -1.98
CA VAL A 197 -17.56 0.51 -2.07
C VAL A 197 -18.21 -0.81 -2.49
N VAL A 198 -17.56 -1.53 -3.42
CA VAL A 198 -17.91 -2.90 -3.83
C VAL A 198 -16.69 -3.80 -3.65
N VAL A 199 -16.89 -5.04 -3.22
CA VAL A 199 -15.79 -6.02 -3.05
C VAL A 199 -15.80 -7.07 -4.17
N VAL A 200 -14.63 -7.29 -4.75
CA VAL A 200 -14.30 -8.50 -5.51
C VAL A 200 -13.58 -9.45 -4.57
N ASP A 201 -14.25 -10.56 -4.21
CA ASP A 201 -13.67 -11.64 -3.40
C ASP A 201 -12.75 -12.53 -4.25
N TRP A 202 -11.60 -11.95 -4.59
CA TRP A 202 -10.48 -12.64 -5.23
C TRP A 202 -9.94 -13.80 -4.38
N ALA A 203 -10.09 -13.76 -3.05
CA ALA A 203 -9.68 -14.85 -2.16
C ALA A 203 -10.51 -16.12 -2.38
N ALA A 204 -11.84 -15.98 -2.55
CA ALA A 204 -12.70 -17.07 -2.97
C ALA A 204 -12.38 -17.56 -4.39
N VAL A 205 -12.02 -16.65 -5.31
CA VAL A 205 -11.63 -17.03 -6.68
C VAL A 205 -10.36 -17.88 -6.70
N THR A 206 -9.31 -17.49 -5.97
CA THR A 206 -8.05 -18.23 -5.93
C THR A 206 -8.11 -19.47 -5.05
N GLY A 207 -8.88 -19.44 -3.95
CA GLY A 207 -9.19 -20.64 -3.16
C GLY A 207 -9.96 -21.70 -3.95
N ALA A 208 -10.83 -21.30 -4.87
CA ALA A 208 -11.51 -22.20 -5.80
C ALA A 208 -10.65 -22.63 -7.00
N GLN A 209 -9.64 -21.83 -7.37
CA GLN A 209 -8.77 -22.07 -8.55
C GLN A 209 -7.29 -21.79 -8.23
N PRO A 210 -6.60 -22.66 -7.48
CA PRO A 210 -5.20 -22.43 -7.08
C PRO A 210 -4.22 -22.23 -8.24
N GLY A 211 -4.48 -22.80 -9.43
CA GLY A 211 -3.63 -22.64 -10.63
C GLY A 211 -3.63 -21.23 -11.25
N LEU A 212 -4.40 -20.29 -10.70
CA LEU A 212 -4.25 -18.86 -10.99
C LEU A 212 -3.00 -18.26 -10.32
N LEU A 213 -2.46 -18.94 -9.31
CA LEU A 213 -1.30 -18.54 -8.53
C LEU A 213 -0.07 -19.41 -8.85
N ARG A 214 1.10 -18.89 -8.53
CA ARG A 214 2.38 -19.62 -8.53
C ARG A 214 2.55 -20.41 -7.22
N ASP A 215 3.63 -21.16 -7.14
CA ASP A 215 3.96 -22.02 -6.00
C ASP A 215 4.06 -21.28 -4.63
N ASP A 216 4.14 -19.95 -4.65
CA ASP A 216 4.14 -19.09 -3.46
C ASP A 216 2.74 -18.66 -2.97
N GLY A 217 1.67 -19.05 -3.68
CA GLY A 217 0.28 -18.69 -3.35
C GLY A 217 -0.08 -17.20 -3.53
N LEU A 218 0.85 -16.38 -4.01
CA LEU A 218 0.72 -14.92 -4.08
C LEU A 218 0.81 -14.40 -5.51
N HIS A 219 1.89 -14.74 -6.22
CA HIS A 219 2.15 -14.19 -7.55
C HIS A 219 1.30 -14.87 -8.62
N LEU A 220 0.86 -14.10 -9.60
CA LEU A 220 -0.08 -14.58 -10.63
C LEU A 220 0.64 -15.39 -11.71
N THR A 221 0.01 -16.49 -12.16
CA THR A 221 0.28 -17.04 -13.50
C THR A 221 -0.29 -16.12 -14.57
N ASP A 222 0.06 -16.30 -15.85
CA ASP A 222 -0.53 -15.50 -16.93
C ASP A 222 -2.06 -15.70 -17.02
N THR A 223 -2.54 -16.91 -16.69
CA THR A 223 -3.97 -17.19 -16.51
C THR A 223 -4.54 -16.46 -15.29
N GLY A 224 -3.79 -16.36 -14.19
CA GLY A 224 -4.11 -15.52 -13.03
C GLY A 224 -4.25 -14.04 -13.35
N ARG A 225 -3.32 -13.46 -14.14
CA ARG A 225 -3.38 -12.06 -14.59
C ARG A 225 -4.64 -11.80 -15.41
N ALA A 226 -4.95 -12.70 -16.34
CA ALA A 226 -6.17 -12.63 -17.14
C ALA A 226 -7.43 -12.78 -16.25
N ALA A 227 -7.46 -13.75 -15.33
CA ALA A 227 -8.60 -13.97 -14.44
C ALA A 227 -8.86 -12.78 -13.49
N LEU A 228 -7.81 -12.17 -12.93
CA LEU A 228 -7.91 -10.98 -12.09
C LEU A 228 -8.53 -9.81 -12.88
N ALA A 229 -8.02 -9.55 -14.09
CA ALA A 229 -8.54 -8.51 -14.97
C ALA A 229 -10.01 -8.76 -15.38
N GLN A 230 -10.41 -10.02 -15.61
CA GLN A 230 -11.80 -10.37 -15.92
C GLN A 230 -12.75 -10.24 -14.71
N ASN A 231 -12.28 -10.51 -13.48
CA ASN A 231 -13.10 -10.26 -12.28
C ASN A 231 -13.35 -8.75 -12.07
N VAL A 232 -12.33 -7.91 -12.27
CA VAL A 232 -12.49 -6.45 -12.25
C VAL A 232 -13.43 -5.97 -13.37
N ALA A 233 -13.26 -6.50 -14.59
CA ALA A 233 -14.14 -6.19 -15.73
C ALA A 233 -15.61 -6.61 -15.50
N GLY A 234 -15.83 -7.73 -14.80
CA GLY A 234 -17.16 -8.23 -14.44
C GLY A 234 -17.93 -7.29 -13.49
N VAL A 235 -17.23 -6.59 -12.58
CA VAL A 235 -17.83 -5.59 -11.67
C VAL A 235 -17.94 -4.21 -12.33
N LEU A 236 -16.97 -3.83 -13.18
CA LEU A 236 -16.99 -2.54 -13.88
C LEU A 236 -18.07 -2.49 -14.97
N GLY A 237 -18.25 -3.57 -15.74
CA GLY A 237 -19.15 -3.59 -16.89
C GLY A 237 -18.70 -2.66 -18.03
N ASN A 238 -19.63 -2.24 -18.87
CA ASN A 238 -19.37 -1.25 -19.93
C ASN A 238 -19.26 0.16 -19.35
N ALA A 239 -18.27 0.94 -19.78
CA ALA A 239 -18.15 2.35 -19.46
C ALA A 239 -19.25 3.19 -20.15
N PRO A 240 -19.73 4.28 -19.54
CA PRO A 240 -20.78 5.13 -20.11
C PRO A 240 -20.29 5.95 -21.32
N THR A 241 -18.99 6.25 -21.39
CA THR A 241 -18.37 7.13 -22.41
C THR A 241 -17.21 6.42 -23.12
N PRO A 242 -17.46 5.66 -24.21
CA PRO A 242 -16.39 5.14 -25.07
C PRO A 242 -15.73 6.26 -25.92
N PRO A 243 -14.54 6.04 -26.50
CA PRO A 243 -13.74 4.82 -26.48
C PRO A 243 -12.88 4.65 -25.24
N GLY A 244 -12.54 3.40 -24.93
CA GLY A 244 -11.52 3.09 -23.92
C GLY A 244 -10.11 3.42 -24.38
N LYS A 245 -9.20 3.58 -23.42
CA LYS A 245 -7.79 3.91 -23.66
C LYS A 245 -6.94 3.54 -22.47
N CYS A 246 -6.02 2.57 -22.60
CA CYS A 246 -5.09 2.33 -21.50
C CYS A 246 -4.05 3.45 -21.44
N LEU A 247 -4.02 4.15 -20.31
CA LEU A 247 -3.26 5.37 -20.03
C LEU A 247 -1.80 5.06 -19.66
N GLY A 248 -1.04 6.08 -19.28
CA GLY A 248 0.33 5.95 -18.80
C GLY A 248 0.40 6.31 -17.32
N THR A 249 0.77 5.33 -16.49
CA THR A 249 1.11 5.58 -15.08
C THR A 249 2.43 6.36 -14.99
N ASP A 250 2.72 6.93 -13.82
CA ASP A 250 4.05 7.40 -13.43
C ASP A 250 4.77 6.43 -12.47
N PHE A 251 4.20 5.25 -12.20
CA PHE A 251 4.64 4.29 -11.19
C PHE A 251 5.18 3.01 -11.87
N TYR A 252 6.49 2.80 -11.70
CA TYR A 252 7.31 1.78 -12.37
C TYR A 252 8.48 1.29 -11.49
N ASP A 253 8.54 1.67 -10.21
CA ASP A 253 9.58 1.24 -9.28
C ASP A 253 9.32 -0.19 -8.79
N ASP A 254 9.72 -1.16 -9.62
CA ASP A 254 9.73 -2.58 -9.29
C ASP A 254 11.11 -3.04 -8.75
N SER A 255 11.93 -2.11 -8.24
CA SER A 255 13.30 -2.41 -7.78
C SER A 255 13.37 -3.37 -6.59
N ALA A 256 12.24 -3.58 -5.90
CA ALA A 256 12.11 -4.52 -4.78
C ALA A 256 11.97 -5.99 -5.21
N GLY A 257 11.63 -6.28 -6.48
CA GLY A 257 11.49 -7.67 -6.97
C GLY A 257 10.57 -7.82 -8.18
N SER A 258 10.55 -9.02 -8.76
CA SER A 258 9.70 -9.36 -9.92
C SER A 258 8.33 -9.90 -9.51
N VAL A 259 7.30 -9.49 -10.26
CA VAL A 259 5.92 -10.01 -10.19
C VAL A 259 5.77 -11.47 -10.67
N ASP A 260 6.83 -12.06 -11.24
CA ASP A 260 6.88 -13.46 -11.66
C ASP A 260 7.39 -14.40 -10.55
N GLY A 261 7.64 -13.87 -9.35
CA GLY A 261 8.39 -14.54 -8.29
C GLY A 261 9.90 -14.42 -8.48
N THR A 262 10.70 -15.06 -7.62
CA THR A 262 12.16 -15.04 -7.71
C THR A 262 12.67 -15.71 -8.98
N THR A 263 12.97 -14.91 -10.00
CA THR A 263 13.77 -15.34 -11.14
C THR A 263 15.19 -15.64 -10.65
N THR A 264 15.57 -16.92 -10.56
CA THR A 264 16.92 -17.33 -10.18
C THR A 264 17.93 -16.63 -11.08
N THR A 265 18.80 -15.80 -10.49
CA THR A 265 19.69 -14.93 -11.25
C THR A 265 20.75 -15.77 -11.97
N VAL A 266 20.54 -16.05 -13.26
CA VAL A 266 21.53 -16.71 -14.09
C VAL A 266 22.70 -15.72 -14.28
N SER A 267 23.77 -15.94 -13.53
CA SER A 267 25.02 -15.17 -13.65
C SER A 267 25.50 -15.18 -15.11
N GLY A 268 25.76 -13.99 -15.64
CA GLY A 268 25.69 -13.76 -17.08
C GLY A 268 26.74 -14.47 -17.94
N ASP A 269 26.28 -14.99 -19.08
CA ASP A 269 27.14 -15.34 -20.22
C ASP A 269 27.37 -14.08 -21.07
N THR A 270 28.47 -13.38 -20.83
CA THR A 270 28.93 -12.29 -21.72
C THR A 270 29.74 -12.89 -22.86
N SER A 271 29.02 -13.43 -23.84
CA SER A 271 29.61 -14.17 -24.97
C SER A 271 30.58 -13.29 -25.78
N THR A 272 31.88 -13.47 -25.54
CA THR A 272 32.96 -12.70 -26.17
C THR A 272 33.82 -13.65 -27.04
N PRO A 273 34.08 -13.36 -28.33
CA PRO A 273 34.69 -14.34 -29.22
C PRO A 273 36.13 -14.73 -28.89
N SER A 274 36.45 -16.01 -29.09
CA SER A 274 37.77 -16.59 -28.85
C SER A 274 38.89 -15.99 -29.69
N THR A 275 40.04 -15.71 -29.06
CA THR A 275 41.36 -15.70 -29.71
C THR A 275 42.34 -16.55 -28.91
N THR A 276 43.33 -17.17 -29.57
CA THR A 276 44.06 -18.33 -29.06
C THR A 276 45.39 -18.00 -28.36
N ASN A 277 45.66 -18.74 -27.27
CA ASN A 277 46.91 -18.80 -26.50
C ASN A 277 48.07 -19.38 -27.36
N PRO A 278 49.37 -19.13 -27.04
CA PRO A 278 50.07 -20.02 -26.08
C PRO A 278 51.19 -19.35 -25.22
N GLY A 279 51.60 -20.00 -24.10
CA GLY A 279 53.07 -20.06 -23.81
C GLY A 279 53.69 -19.88 -22.41
N THR A 280 53.22 -20.58 -21.37
CA THR A 280 54.07 -21.24 -20.31
C THR A 280 55.02 -20.47 -19.34
N THR A 281 55.19 -21.10 -18.15
CA THR A 281 56.20 -20.89 -17.08
C THR A 281 56.01 -19.71 -16.10
N GLY A 282 56.58 -19.84 -14.90
CA GLY A 282 56.27 -19.01 -13.72
C GLY A 282 57.49 -18.53 -12.92
N PRO A 283 57.54 -18.73 -11.59
CA PRO A 283 57.27 -17.60 -10.68
C PRO A 283 58.44 -17.19 -9.76
N ALA A 284 58.50 -15.91 -9.37
CA ALA A 284 59.29 -15.43 -8.22
C ALA A 284 58.74 -14.13 -7.61
N THR A 285 58.75 -14.07 -6.28
CA THR A 285 58.43 -12.92 -5.40
C THR A 285 59.60 -11.95 -5.22
N THR A 286 59.35 -10.66 -4.90
CA THR A 286 59.72 -10.02 -3.61
C THR A 286 59.30 -8.53 -3.51
N THR A 287 59.43 -7.93 -2.32
CA THR A 287 58.75 -6.69 -1.87
C THR A 287 59.73 -5.59 -1.39
N THR A 288 59.21 -4.40 -1.04
CA THR A 288 59.86 -3.25 -0.31
C THR A 288 60.83 -2.37 -1.14
N ALA A 289 61.10 -1.09 -0.83
CA ALA A 289 60.69 -0.22 0.30
C ALA A 289 60.44 1.28 -0.09
N PRO A 290 59.69 2.07 0.74
CA PRO A 290 59.43 3.51 0.56
C PRO A 290 60.27 4.41 1.52
N PRO A 291 59.95 5.70 1.80
CA PRO A 291 60.16 6.89 0.95
C PRO A 291 60.95 8.03 1.67
N ALA A 292 61.26 9.16 0.99
CA ALA A 292 61.77 10.40 1.62
C ALA A 292 61.50 11.68 0.79
N THR A 293 61.61 12.87 1.41
CA THR A 293 61.19 14.18 0.85
C THR A 293 62.07 15.37 1.31
N THR A 294 62.39 16.33 0.43
CA THR A 294 62.68 17.78 0.69
C THR A 294 62.78 18.55 -0.66
N THR A 295 62.08 19.66 -0.97
CA THR A 295 62.32 21.12 -0.64
C THR A 295 63.73 21.65 -0.98
N THR A 296 63.97 22.88 -1.49
CA THR A 296 63.21 24.17 -1.66
C THR A 296 63.89 25.02 -2.80
N THR A 297 63.43 26.14 -3.40
CA THR A 297 62.27 27.06 -3.20
C THR A 297 61.46 27.33 -4.50
N THR A 298 61.34 28.49 -5.22
CA THR A 298 61.85 29.89 -5.15
C THR A 298 60.92 30.86 -5.96
N THR A 299 61.24 32.16 -6.11
CA THR A 299 60.48 33.25 -6.80
C THR A 299 61.45 34.24 -7.50
N PRO A 300 61.08 35.31 -8.28
CA PRO A 300 59.78 36.00 -8.41
C PRO A 300 59.27 36.24 -9.86
N ALA A 301 58.24 37.09 -10.01
CA ALA A 301 57.39 37.27 -11.21
C ALA A 301 57.77 38.46 -12.13
N ALA A 302 57.11 38.53 -13.29
CA ALA A 302 56.87 39.74 -14.07
C ALA A 302 55.39 39.79 -14.51
N THR A 303 54.83 40.99 -14.74
CA THR A 303 53.38 41.19 -14.96
C THR A 303 53.11 42.17 -16.10
N THR A 304 52.14 41.85 -16.97
CA THR A 304 51.43 42.87 -17.77
C THR A 304 50.00 42.43 -18.12
N SER A 305 49.03 43.21 -17.66
CA SER A 305 47.72 43.41 -18.31
C SER A 305 47.90 44.36 -19.52
N THR A 306 46.93 44.88 -20.29
CA THR A 306 45.46 45.13 -20.21
C THR A 306 44.98 45.30 -21.69
N THR A 307 43.73 45.46 -22.16
CA THR A 307 42.43 45.92 -21.62
C THR A 307 41.26 45.40 -22.49
N SER A 308 40.01 45.65 -22.08
CA SER A 308 38.78 45.61 -22.91
C SER A 308 38.70 46.82 -23.89
N THR A 309 37.66 47.11 -24.69
CA THR A 309 36.21 47.24 -24.38
C THR A 309 35.37 47.52 -25.67
N THR A 310 34.03 47.59 -25.52
CA THR A 310 32.98 48.07 -26.47
C THR A 310 32.66 47.19 -27.69
N GLY A 311 31.41 47.07 -28.16
CA GLY A 311 30.10 47.35 -27.53
C GLY A 311 29.16 48.30 -28.28
N GLY A 312 27.93 47.83 -28.58
CA GLY A 312 26.81 48.62 -29.10
C GLY A 312 26.67 48.61 -30.63
N GLY A 313 25.46 48.31 -31.13
CA GLY A 313 25.12 48.18 -32.55
C GLY A 313 23.88 47.32 -32.76
#